data_AF-J0DCT2-F1
#
_entry.id   AF-J0DCT2-F1
#
_cell.length_a   1.000
_cell.length_b   1.000
_cell.length_c   1.000
_cell.angle_alpha   90.00
_cell.angle_beta   90.00
_cell.angle_gamma   90.00
#
_symmetry.space_group_name_H-M   'P 1'
#
loop_
_entity.id
_entity.type
_entity.pdbx_description
1 polymer ?
#
loop_
_entity_poly.entity_id
_entity_poly.type
_entity_poly.pdbx_seq_one_letter_code
_entity_poly.pdbx_strand_id
1 'polypeptide(L)'
;MSSATVPTATGYLAWASITWLSYDYMITLNDEIELIWKRDWAFTKGLYLMMRWSTFGLLWTEIIFYVFLHNVRHSKCDAYSWAMATATFIVVLEVEVVLQLRIYAMFERSRRILWVNATLCALQVLCAAVIVAKNYSQAHWVAVPNWIIGSCYSLRPKVVATVWIAPLTYELYLASLAVYKVVRDRKTFGTWENDIQTVLVRDSVSYFFLIVIVAAVNIVMWTETVVTPGDSAVK
;
A
#
# COMPACT_ATOMS: atom_id res chain seq x y z
N MET A 1 5.23 -7.02 37.36
CA MET A 1 5.02 -7.59 36.01
C MET A 1 3.53 -7.87 35.87
N SER A 2 2.70 -6.85 35.59
CA SER A 2 1.33 -7.10 35.12
C SER A 2 1.41 -7.30 33.61
N SER A 3 1.08 -8.50 33.16
CA SER A 3 0.87 -8.79 31.74
C SER A 3 -0.15 -7.79 31.16
N ALA A 4 0.17 -7.16 30.05
CA ALA A 4 -0.76 -6.31 29.32
C ALA A 4 -2.00 -7.15 28.92
N THR A 5 -3.20 -6.65 29.21
CA THR A 5 -4.46 -7.42 29.11
C THR A 5 -5.38 -6.93 28.00
N VAL A 6 -5.14 -5.75 27.43
CA VAL A 6 -6.01 -5.17 26.40
C VAL A 6 -5.33 -5.25 25.02
N PRO A 7 -5.79 -6.14 24.14
CA PRO A 7 -5.30 -6.22 22.76
C PRO A 7 -5.77 -5.02 21.93
N THR A 8 -4.87 -4.52 21.07
CA THR A 8 -5.13 -3.37 20.21
C THR A 8 -5.85 -3.78 18.93
N ALA A 9 -6.73 -2.92 18.42
CA ALA A 9 -7.43 -3.15 17.15
C ALA A 9 -6.45 -3.39 15.99
N THR A 10 -5.34 -2.65 15.95
CA THR A 10 -4.27 -2.82 14.96
C THR A 10 -3.64 -4.21 15.01
N GLY A 11 -3.39 -4.76 16.20
CA GLY A 11 -2.86 -6.12 16.34
C GLY A 11 -3.80 -7.18 15.78
N TYR A 12 -5.11 -7.06 16.02
CA TYR A 12 -6.10 -7.97 15.45
C TYR A 12 -6.22 -7.84 13.94
N LEU A 13 -6.21 -6.62 13.42
CA LEU A 13 -6.24 -6.37 11.98
C LEU A 13 -5.00 -6.93 11.29
N ALA A 14 -3.82 -6.81 11.91
CA ALA A 14 -2.58 -7.39 11.37
C ALA A 14 -2.66 -8.93 11.31
N TRP A 15 -3.17 -9.58 12.35
CA TRP A 15 -3.42 -11.04 12.35
C TRP A 15 -4.46 -11.47 11.30
N ALA A 16 -5.54 -10.71 11.14
CA ALA A 16 -6.54 -10.98 10.12
C ALA A 16 -5.93 -10.83 8.71
N SER A 17 -5.14 -9.77 8.49
CA SER A 17 -4.50 -9.45 7.22
C SER A 17 -3.46 -10.49 6.82
N ILE A 18 -2.62 -10.93 7.76
CA ILE A 18 -1.63 -11.96 7.48
C ILE A 18 -2.26 -13.33 7.22
N THR A 19 -3.37 -13.64 7.91
CA THR A 19 -4.12 -14.87 7.68
C THR A 19 -4.74 -14.86 6.29
N TRP A 20 -5.35 -13.73 5.89
CA TRP A 20 -5.90 -13.54 4.55
C TRP A 20 -4.81 -13.68 3.47
N LEU A 21 -3.69 -12.97 3.64
CA LEU A 21 -2.58 -13.01 2.67
C LEU A 21 -1.98 -14.41 2.56
N SER A 22 -1.86 -15.13 3.68
CA SER A 22 -1.36 -16.50 3.68
C SER A 22 -2.34 -17.45 3.00
N TYR A 23 -3.65 -17.29 3.24
CA TYR A 23 -4.68 -18.08 2.58
C TYR A 23 -4.67 -17.87 1.06
N ASP A 24 -4.65 -16.61 0.61
CA ASP A 24 -4.57 -16.24 -0.82
C ASP A 24 -3.31 -16.84 -1.49
N TYR A 25 -2.19 -16.83 -0.77
CA TYR A 25 -0.98 -17.50 -1.26
C TYR A 25 -1.15 -19.01 -1.39
N MET A 26 -1.70 -19.68 -0.37
CA MET A 26 -1.82 -21.14 -0.40
C MET A 26 -2.69 -21.64 -1.55
N ILE A 27 -3.76 -20.91 -1.90
CA ILE A 27 -4.64 -21.29 -3.01
C ILE A 27 -4.03 -20.98 -4.38
N THR A 28 -3.18 -19.95 -4.49
CA THR A 28 -2.54 -19.55 -5.76
C THR A 28 -1.18 -20.21 -6.00
N LEU A 29 -0.62 -20.91 -5.01
CA LEU A 29 0.72 -21.49 -5.05
C LEU A 29 0.96 -22.43 -6.25
N ASN A 30 -0.01 -23.28 -6.58
CA ASN A 30 0.13 -24.22 -7.70
C ASN A 30 0.29 -23.47 -9.04
N ASP A 31 -0.58 -22.50 -9.29
CA ASP A 31 -0.56 -21.67 -10.49
C ASP A 31 0.71 -20.81 -10.53
N GLU A 32 1.16 -20.31 -9.37
CA GLU A 32 2.36 -19.51 -9.25
C GLU A 32 3.62 -20.31 -9.63
N ILE A 33 3.74 -21.54 -9.14
CA ILE A 33 4.86 -22.42 -9.46
C ILE A 33 4.93 -22.65 -10.98
N GLU A 34 3.79 -22.87 -11.61
CA GLU A 34 3.72 -23.14 -13.04
C GLU A 34 3.97 -21.88 -13.90
N LEU A 35 3.35 -20.76 -13.55
CA LEU A 35 3.35 -19.55 -14.39
C LEU A 35 4.50 -18.59 -14.11
N ILE A 36 4.98 -18.55 -12.86
CA ILE A 36 6.00 -17.60 -12.40
C ILE A 36 7.33 -18.33 -12.18
N TRP A 37 7.35 -19.44 -11.43
CA TRP A 37 8.62 -20.06 -11.04
C TRP A 37 9.32 -20.77 -12.20
N LYS A 38 8.59 -21.52 -13.03
CA LYS A 38 9.14 -22.20 -14.22
C LYS A 38 9.52 -21.26 -15.36
N ARG A 39 9.04 -20.01 -15.35
CA ARG A 39 9.31 -19.02 -16.40
C ARG A 39 10.66 -18.34 -16.19
N ASP A 40 11.34 -18.03 -17.29
CA ASP A 40 12.57 -17.22 -17.29
C ASP A 40 12.37 -15.89 -16.57
N TRP A 41 13.46 -15.35 -16.03
CA TRP A 41 13.43 -14.08 -15.31
C TRP A 41 12.91 -12.95 -16.19
N ALA A 42 11.72 -12.44 -15.84
CA ALA A 42 11.08 -11.30 -16.47
C ALA A 42 10.83 -10.21 -15.42
N PHE A 43 10.74 -8.95 -15.86
CA PHE A 43 10.47 -7.81 -14.98
C PHE A 43 9.21 -8.01 -14.11
N THR A 44 8.14 -8.55 -14.71
CA THR A 44 6.88 -8.84 -14.00
C THR A 44 7.04 -9.89 -12.90
N LYS A 45 7.93 -10.88 -13.06
CA LYS A 45 8.24 -11.88 -12.04
C LYS A 45 8.95 -11.24 -10.84
N GLY A 46 9.93 -10.38 -11.10
CA GLY A 46 10.61 -9.62 -10.05
C GLY A 46 9.65 -8.72 -9.27
N LEU A 47 8.81 -7.96 -9.97
CA LEU A 47 7.83 -7.06 -9.35
C LEU A 47 6.81 -7.83 -8.49
N TYR A 48 6.30 -8.96 -8.98
CA TYR A 48 5.39 -9.81 -8.22
C TYR A 48 6.02 -10.33 -6.93
N LEU A 49 7.25 -10.84 -6.99
CA LEU A 49 7.96 -11.32 -5.80
C LEU A 49 8.24 -10.17 -4.83
N MET A 50 8.62 -9.00 -5.34
CA MET A 50 8.90 -7.82 -4.53
C MET A 50 7.67 -7.40 -3.72
N MET A 51 6.52 -7.21 -4.38
CA MET A 51 5.23 -6.90 -3.73
C MET A 51 4.85 -7.88 -2.64
N ARG A 52 5.16 -9.15 -2.88
CA ARG A 52 4.80 -10.20 -1.97
C ARG A 52 5.65 -10.17 -0.71
N TRP A 53 6.97 -10.15 -0.86
CA TRP A 53 7.89 -10.15 0.27
C TRP A 53 7.84 -8.82 1.04
N SER A 54 7.62 -7.70 0.36
CA SER A 54 7.44 -6.38 1.00
C SER A 54 6.20 -6.40 1.92
N THR A 55 5.06 -6.88 1.43
CA THR A 55 3.81 -6.95 2.19
C THR A 55 3.90 -7.92 3.37
N PHE A 56 4.46 -9.12 3.17
CA PHE A 56 4.70 -10.06 4.28
C PHE A 56 5.63 -9.46 5.33
N GLY A 57 6.73 -8.83 4.90
CA GLY A 57 7.68 -8.18 5.80
C GLY A 57 7.00 -7.11 6.66
N LEU A 58 6.22 -6.23 6.03
CA LEU A 58 5.47 -5.17 6.72
C LEU A 58 4.51 -5.75 7.77
N LEU A 59 3.64 -6.69 7.40
CA LEU A 59 2.67 -7.29 8.32
C LEU A 59 3.34 -8.03 9.48
N TRP A 60 4.41 -8.78 9.21
CA TRP A 60 5.16 -9.46 10.29
C TRP A 60 5.81 -8.45 11.24
N THR A 61 6.38 -7.37 10.73
CA THR A 61 6.96 -6.32 11.59
C THR A 61 5.90 -5.65 12.47
N GLU A 62 4.70 -5.40 11.94
CA GLU A 62 3.59 -4.87 12.73
C GLU A 62 3.17 -5.84 13.85
N ILE A 63 3.03 -7.13 13.54
CA ILE A 63 2.68 -8.14 14.55
C ILE A 63 3.73 -8.20 15.66
N ILE A 64 5.01 -8.20 15.30
CA ILE A 64 6.10 -8.26 16.28
C ILE A 64 6.05 -7.06 17.24
N PHE A 65 5.86 -5.85 16.72
CA PHE A 65 5.90 -4.62 17.53
C PHE A 65 4.59 -4.32 18.28
N TYR A 66 3.43 -4.69 17.73
CA TYR A 66 2.13 -4.41 18.36
C TYR A 66 1.56 -5.56 19.20
N VAL A 67 2.08 -6.78 19.05
CA VAL A 67 1.56 -7.96 19.78
C VAL A 67 2.60 -8.54 20.72
N PHE A 68 3.84 -8.70 20.28
CA PHE A 68 4.86 -9.45 21.04
C PHE A 68 5.79 -8.56 21.87
N LEU A 69 6.19 -7.40 21.35
CA LEU A 69 7.16 -6.53 22.01
C LEU A 69 6.50 -5.57 23.01
N HIS A 70 7.06 -5.55 24.22
CA HIS A 70 6.66 -4.66 25.31
C HIS A 70 7.89 -3.91 25.84
N ASN A 71 7.70 -2.68 26.32
CA ASN A 71 8.74 -1.87 26.97
C ASN A 71 10.02 -1.68 26.13
N VAL A 72 9.85 -1.35 24.86
CA VAL A 72 10.97 -1.11 23.93
C VAL A 72 11.64 0.24 24.19
N ARG A 73 12.98 0.28 24.14
CA ARG A 73 13.77 1.52 24.28
C ARG A 73 13.46 2.51 23.14
N HIS A 74 13.40 3.81 23.45
CA HIS A 74 13.08 4.87 22.48
C HIS A 74 13.87 4.80 21.16
N SER A 75 15.17 4.50 21.20
CA SER A 75 16.00 4.40 19.98
C SER A 75 15.53 3.30 19.02
N LYS A 76 14.97 2.21 19.54
CA LYS A 76 14.41 1.13 18.73
C LYS A 76 13.04 1.50 18.15
N CYS A 77 12.27 2.33 18.86
CA CYS A 77 10.99 2.84 18.37
C CYS A 77 11.16 3.84 17.21
N ASP A 78 12.19 4.68 17.26
CA ASP A 78 12.52 5.59 16.18
C ASP A 78 12.94 4.81 14.91
N ALA A 79 13.86 3.86 15.07
CA ALA A 79 14.27 2.97 13.97
C ALA A 79 13.08 2.19 13.39
N TYR A 80 12.17 1.69 14.23
CA TYR A 80 10.97 0.99 13.80
C TYR A 80 10.01 1.88 13.01
N SER A 81 9.76 3.10 13.47
CA SER A 81 8.86 4.03 12.78
C SER A 81 9.39 4.42 11.41
N TRP A 82 10.69 4.71 11.30
CA TRP A 82 11.34 4.95 10.01
C TRP A 82 11.33 3.71 9.10
N ALA A 83 11.53 2.51 9.67
CA ALA A 83 11.43 1.27 8.91
C ALA A 83 10.01 1.07 8.36
N MET A 84 8.98 1.28 9.18
CA MET A 84 7.57 1.19 8.76
C MET A 84 7.21 2.24 7.71
N ALA A 85 7.62 3.49 7.89
CA ALA A 85 7.38 4.53 6.88
C ALA A 85 8.03 4.19 5.55
N THR A 86 9.26 3.66 5.59
CA THR A 86 10.00 3.24 4.40
C THR A 86 9.34 2.02 3.74
N ALA A 87 8.92 1.03 4.53
CA ALA A 87 8.22 -0.14 4.02
C ALA A 87 6.89 0.22 3.35
N THR A 88 6.08 1.09 3.98
CA THR A 88 4.84 1.59 3.39
C THR A 88 5.10 2.34 2.09
N PHE A 89 6.14 3.18 2.06
CA PHE A 89 6.53 3.90 0.84
C PHE A 89 6.90 2.95 -0.31
N ILE A 90 7.64 1.87 -0.01
CA ILE A 90 8.00 0.84 -0.98
C ILE A 90 6.74 0.16 -1.53
N VAL A 91 5.82 -0.26 -0.66
CA VAL A 91 4.56 -0.92 -1.07
C VAL A 91 3.71 -0.01 -1.95
N VAL A 92 3.57 1.28 -1.59
CA VAL A 92 2.84 2.26 -2.42
C VAL A 92 3.49 2.43 -3.79
N LEU A 93 4.83 2.54 -3.84
CA LEU A 93 5.56 2.64 -5.11
C LEU A 93 5.36 1.39 -5.98
N GLU A 94 5.37 0.19 -5.40
CA GLU A 94 5.12 -1.04 -6.13
C GLU A 94 3.72 -1.05 -6.76
N VAL A 95 2.69 -0.62 -6.01
CA VAL A 95 1.33 -0.48 -6.51
C VAL A 95 1.27 0.51 -7.68
N GLU A 96 1.91 1.67 -7.57
CA GLU A 96 1.99 2.66 -8.65
C GLU A 96 2.63 2.08 -9.91
N VAL A 97 3.74 1.35 -9.77
CA VAL A 97 4.42 0.70 -10.90
C VAL A 97 3.49 -0.32 -11.56
N VAL A 98 2.77 -1.16 -10.80
CA VAL A 98 1.81 -2.12 -11.36
C VAL A 98 0.71 -1.41 -12.14
N LEU A 99 0.14 -0.34 -11.59
CA LEU A 99 -0.92 0.43 -12.24
C LEU A 99 -0.43 1.07 -13.54
N GLN A 100 0.79 1.60 -13.56
CA GLN A 100 1.42 2.13 -14.77
C GLN A 100 1.62 1.05 -15.83
N LEU A 101 2.10 -0.14 -15.45
CA LEU A 101 2.27 -1.25 -16.39
C LEU A 101 0.94 -1.69 -16.99
N ARG A 102 -0.14 -1.68 -16.20
CA ARG A 102 -1.49 -1.97 -16.69
C ARG A 102 -1.94 -0.93 -17.71
N ILE A 103 -1.79 0.36 -17.42
CA ILE A 103 -2.07 1.43 -18.40
C ILE A 103 -1.20 1.29 -19.65
N TYR A 104 0.09 1.01 -19.49
CA TYR A 104 1.00 0.81 -20.60
C TYR A 104 0.56 -0.34 -21.51
N ALA A 105 0.10 -1.45 -20.92
CA ALA A 105 -0.47 -2.57 -21.67
C ALA A 105 -1.78 -2.20 -22.37
N MET A 106 -2.68 -1.47 -21.70
CA MET A 106 -3.95 -1.00 -22.29
C MET A 106 -3.73 -0.09 -23.49
N PHE A 107 -2.71 0.77 -23.47
CA PHE A 107 -2.35 1.63 -24.59
C PHE A 107 -1.38 0.99 -25.58
N GLU A 108 -1.50 -0.32 -25.79
CA GLU A 108 -0.76 -1.08 -26.83
C GLU A 108 0.76 -0.86 -26.73
N ARG A 109 1.28 -0.73 -25.51
CA ARG A 109 2.72 -0.55 -25.23
C ARG A 109 3.31 0.73 -25.82
N SER A 110 2.51 1.80 -25.95
CA SER A 110 2.99 3.12 -26.37
C SER A 110 4.01 3.70 -25.40
N ARG A 111 5.28 3.82 -25.86
CA ARG A 111 6.39 4.38 -25.05
C ARG A 111 6.14 5.81 -24.59
N ARG A 112 5.33 6.58 -25.33
CA ARG A 112 4.99 7.97 -24.95
C ARG A 112 4.24 8.01 -23.62
N ILE A 113 3.25 7.15 -23.46
CA ILE A 113 2.43 7.09 -22.24
C ILE A 113 3.25 6.54 -21.08
N LEU A 114 4.15 5.58 -21.33
CA LEU A 114 5.08 5.10 -20.32
C LEU A 114 5.94 6.24 -19.76
N TRP A 115 6.60 7.01 -20.64
CA TRP A 115 7.47 8.09 -20.21
C TRP A 115 6.71 9.22 -19.51
N VAL A 116 5.53 9.59 -20.00
CA VAL A 116 4.68 10.59 -19.34
C VAL A 116 4.25 10.10 -17.95
N ASN A 117 3.73 8.88 -17.83
CA ASN A 117 3.29 8.38 -16.53
C ASN A 117 4.46 8.20 -15.56
N ALA A 118 5.62 7.77 -16.04
CA ALA A 118 6.83 7.59 -15.24
C ALA A 118 7.37 8.94 -14.73
N THR A 119 7.34 10.01 -15.53
CA THR A 119 7.77 11.34 -15.06
C THR A 119 6.80 11.93 -14.05
N LEU A 120 5.49 11.77 -14.24
CA LEU A 120 4.49 12.19 -13.26
C LEU A 120 4.64 11.45 -11.93
N CYS A 121 4.87 10.13 -11.97
CA CYS A 121 5.12 9.34 -10.76
C CYS A 121 6.42 9.74 -10.08
N ALA A 122 7.52 9.93 -10.82
CA ALA A 122 8.77 10.40 -10.23
C ALA A 122 8.60 11.76 -9.52
N LEU A 123 7.83 12.68 -10.10
CA LEU A 123 7.51 13.97 -9.49
C LEU A 123 6.69 13.80 -8.20
N GLN A 124 5.67 12.94 -8.24
CA GLN A 124 4.82 12.64 -7.10
C GLN A 124 5.62 12.02 -5.94
N VAL A 125 6.44 11.01 -6.24
CA VAL A 125 7.34 10.32 -5.31
C VAL A 125 8.32 11.32 -4.67
N LEU A 126 8.88 12.24 -5.47
CA LEU A 126 9.77 13.29 -4.98
C LEU A 126 9.04 14.24 -4.01
N CYS A 127 7.83 14.68 -4.35
CA CYS A 127 7.01 15.52 -3.48
C CYS A 127 6.70 14.82 -2.15
N ALA A 128 6.29 13.55 -2.19
CA ALA A 128 6.01 12.76 -1.00
C ALA A 128 7.27 12.60 -0.12
N ALA A 129 8.41 12.28 -0.72
CA ALA A 129 9.68 12.13 -0.02
C ALA A 129 10.12 13.42 0.69
N VAL A 130 9.96 14.58 0.05
CA VAL A 130 10.29 15.89 0.65
C VAL A 130 9.36 16.20 1.84
N ILE A 131 8.06 15.91 1.72
CA ILE A 131 7.09 16.11 2.81
C ILE A 131 7.46 15.24 4.01
N VAL A 132 7.75 13.96 3.78
CA VAL A 132 8.14 13.02 4.84
C VAL A 132 9.46 13.47 5.48
N ALA A 133 10.50 13.76 4.69
CA ALA A 133 11.80 14.16 5.23
C ALA A 133 11.73 15.42 6.12
N LYS A 134 10.84 16.37 5.81
CA LYS A 134 10.69 17.61 6.59
C LYS A 134 9.81 17.47 7.84
N ASN A 135 8.77 16.65 7.77
CA ASN A 135 7.71 16.64 8.80
C ASN A 135 7.71 15.37 9.67
N TYR A 136 8.33 14.29 9.22
CA TYR A 136 8.27 13.00 9.92
C TYR A 136 9.12 12.98 11.20
N SER A 137 10.25 13.69 11.21
CA SER A 137 11.11 13.84 12.39
C SER A 137 10.50 14.66 13.54
N GLN A 138 9.34 15.30 13.31
CA GLN A 138 8.62 16.07 14.33
C GLN A 138 7.61 15.22 15.12
N ALA A 139 7.56 13.91 14.91
CA ALA A 139 6.69 13.01 15.67
C ALA A 139 7.13 12.92 17.15
N HIS A 140 6.16 12.98 18.07
CA HIS A 140 6.42 12.91 19.50
C HIS A 140 5.96 11.57 20.07
N TRP A 141 6.82 10.91 20.85
CA TRP A 141 6.52 9.63 21.50
C TRP A 141 5.61 9.84 22.71
N VAL A 142 4.59 9.00 22.83
CA VAL A 142 3.68 9.02 23.99
C VAL A 142 3.89 7.76 24.81
N ALA A 143 4.06 7.95 26.12
CA ALA A 143 4.06 6.83 27.06
C ALA A 143 2.62 6.34 27.24
N VAL A 144 2.36 5.10 26.84
CA VAL A 144 1.07 4.46 27.07
C VAL A 144 1.09 3.68 28.39
N PRO A 145 -0.06 3.57 29.07
CA PRO A 145 -0.17 2.74 30.26
C PRO A 145 0.19 1.25 30.03
N ASN A 146 0.75 0.61 31.06
CA ASN A 146 1.28 -0.76 31.00
C ASN A 146 0.24 -1.87 30.74
N TRP A 147 -1.06 -1.57 30.72
CA TRP A 147 -2.12 -2.54 30.44
C TRP A 147 -2.46 -2.67 28.95
N ILE A 148 -1.90 -1.79 28.11
CA ILE A 148 -2.08 -1.80 26.65
C ILE A 148 -0.97 -2.64 26.02
N ILE A 149 -1.36 -3.56 25.13
CA ILE A 149 -0.43 -4.42 24.40
C ILE A 149 0.19 -3.65 23.23
N GLY A 150 1.52 -3.68 23.14
CA GLY A 150 2.29 -3.08 22.04
C GLY A 150 3.39 -2.14 22.52
N SER A 151 4.19 -1.64 21.57
CA SER A 151 5.25 -0.67 21.82
C SER A 151 5.28 0.41 20.74
N CYS A 152 5.94 1.54 21.04
CA CYS A 152 6.27 2.59 20.06
C CYS A 152 5.08 3.40 19.51
N TYR A 153 4.31 3.99 20.42
CA TYR A 153 3.17 4.87 20.10
C TYR A 153 3.65 6.30 19.85
N SER A 154 3.27 6.88 18.70
CA SER A 154 3.62 8.27 18.37
C SER A 154 2.40 9.11 17.98
N LEU A 155 2.44 10.38 18.39
CA LEU A 155 1.57 11.43 17.87
C LEU A 155 2.17 11.95 16.58
N ARG A 156 1.41 11.83 15.49
CA ARG A 156 1.82 12.33 14.18
C ARG A 156 1.27 13.74 13.95
N PRO A 157 2.07 14.65 13.38
CA PRO A 157 1.55 15.93 12.91
C PRO A 157 0.48 15.69 11.84
N LYS A 158 -0.65 16.41 11.91
CA LYS A 158 -1.73 16.33 10.90
C LYS A 158 -1.23 16.61 9.48
N VAL A 159 -0.16 17.39 9.34
CA VAL A 159 0.49 17.68 8.05
C VAL A 159 0.99 16.41 7.37
N VAL A 160 1.39 15.37 8.10
CA VAL A 160 1.86 14.11 7.51
C VAL A 160 0.74 13.39 6.77
N ALA A 161 -0.53 13.56 7.17
CA ALA A 161 -1.68 12.98 6.45
C ALA A 161 -1.77 13.48 4.98
N THR A 162 -1.24 14.67 4.68
CA THR A 162 -1.22 15.23 3.32
C THR A 162 -0.37 14.42 2.34
N VAL A 163 0.53 13.54 2.83
CA VAL A 163 1.36 12.67 1.98
C VAL A 163 0.50 11.76 1.09
N TRP A 164 -0.69 11.37 1.56
CA TRP A 164 -1.62 10.48 0.85
C TRP A 164 -2.42 11.18 -0.25
N ILE A 165 -2.46 12.51 -0.27
CA ILE A 165 -3.14 13.27 -1.32
C ILE A 165 -2.45 13.05 -2.67
N ALA A 166 -1.11 13.06 -2.69
CA ALA A 166 -0.36 12.89 -3.93
C ALA A 166 -0.59 11.52 -4.59
N PRO A 167 -0.47 10.37 -3.89
CA PRO A 167 -0.88 9.07 -4.40
C PRO A 167 -2.33 9.03 -4.88
N LEU A 168 -3.28 9.53 -4.08
CA LEU A 168 -4.69 9.52 -4.49
C LEU A 168 -4.93 10.30 -5.80
N THR A 169 -4.32 11.49 -5.93
CA THR A 169 -4.46 12.28 -7.17
C THR A 169 -3.88 11.56 -8.38
N TYR A 170 -2.77 10.84 -8.21
CA TYR A 170 -2.16 10.06 -9.28
C TYR A 170 -2.98 8.82 -9.64
N GLU A 171 -3.51 8.11 -8.66
CA GLU A 171 -4.42 6.98 -8.86
C GLU A 171 -5.70 7.40 -9.59
N LEU A 172 -6.31 8.53 -9.20
CA LEU A 172 -7.45 9.12 -9.91
C LEU A 172 -7.11 9.45 -11.37
N TYR A 173 -5.92 10.00 -11.61
CA TYR A 173 -5.43 10.26 -12.96
C TYR A 173 -5.32 8.96 -13.77
N LEU A 174 -4.68 7.91 -13.23
CA LEU A 174 -4.56 6.64 -13.93
C LEU A 174 -5.93 5.96 -14.15
N ALA A 175 -6.82 6.01 -13.16
CA ALA A 175 -8.19 5.51 -13.27
C ALA A 175 -8.94 6.24 -14.40
N SER A 176 -8.79 7.57 -14.50
CA SER A 176 -9.40 8.37 -15.56
C SER A 176 -8.86 7.98 -16.96
N LEU A 177 -7.55 7.71 -17.08
CA LEU A 177 -6.95 7.23 -18.32
C LEU A 177 -7.47 5.84 -18.70
N ALA A 178 -7.62 4.94 -17.73
CA ALA A 178 -8.17 3.61 -17.94
C ALA A 178 -9.59 3.72 -18.51
N VAL A 179 -10.46 4.49 -17.86
CA VAL A 179 -11.84 4.73 -18.31
C VAL A 179 -11.87 5.38 -19.70
N TYR A 180 -11.03 6.39 -19.94
CA TYR A 180 -10.94 7.05 -21.23
C TYR A 180 -10.61 6.05 -22.36
N LYS A 181 -9.62 5.17 -22.16
CA LYS A 181 -9.24 4.16 -23.14
C LYS A 181 -10.38 3.19 -23.41
N VAL A 182 -11.07 2.70 -22.37
CA VAL A 182 -12.24 1.82 -22.52
C VAL A 182 -13.37 2.47 -23.31
N VAL A 183 -13.71 3.72 -22.97
CA VAL A 183 -14.79 4.45 -23.67
C VAL A 183 -14.41 4.74 -25.11
N ARG A 184 -13.16 5.14 -25.37
CA ARG A 184 -12.66 5.40 -26.72
C ARG A 184 -12.70 4.14 -27.57
N ASP A 185 -12.14 3.05 -27.09
CA ASP A 185 -12.05 1.82 -27.86
C ASP A 185 -13.45 1.22 -28.12
N ARG A 186 -14.38 1.31 -27.15
CA ARG A 186 -15.79 0.96 -27.37
C ARG A 186 -16.48 1.82 -28.43
N LYS A 187 -16.13 3.10 -28.54
CA LYS A 187 -16.65 3.98 -29.60
C LYS A 187 -16.05 3.68 -30.97
N THR A 188 -14.76 3.32 -31.02
CA THR A 188 -14.04 3.08 -32.27
C THR A 188 -14.32 1.69 -32.86
N PHE A 189 -14.35 0.65 -32.01
CA PHE A 189 -14.46 -0.75 -32.45
C PHE A 189 -15.85 -1.36 -32.20
N GLY A 190 -16.78 -0.61 -31.60
CA GLY A 190 -18.14 -1.08 -31.30
C GLY A 190 -18.24 -1.90 -30.01
N THR A 191 -19.31 -2.71 -29.90
CA THR A 191 -19.49 -3.66 -28.80
C THR A 191 -18.47 -4.78 -28.89
N TRP A 192 -17.73 -4.98 -27.81
CA TRP A 192 -16.80 -6.08 -27.68
C TRP A 192 -17.60 -7.37 -27.48
N GLU A 193 -17.82 -8.13 -28.55
CA GLU A 193 -18.36 -9.49 -28.43
C GLU A 193 -17.27 -10.43 -27.89
N ASN A 194 -17.33 -10.73 -26.59
CA ASN A 194 -16.70 -11.88 -25.93
C ASN A 194 -15.19 -12.11 -26.16
N ASP A 195 -14.38 -11.06 -26.22
CA ASP A 195 -12.93 -11.21 -26.27
C ASP A 195 -12.30 -11.22 -24.86
N ILE A 196 -11.25 -12.02 -24.69
CA ILE A 196 -10.48 -12.13 -23.44
C ILE A 196 -9.91 -10.77 -23.02
N GLN A 197 -9.65 -9.91 -24.00
CA GLN A 197 -9.20 -8.53 -23.81
C GLN A 197 -10.24 -7.69 -23.06
N THR A 198 -11.53 -7.89 -23.33
CA THR A 198 -12.62 -7.15 -22.66
C THR A 198 -12.74 -7.52 -21.18
N VAL A 199 -12.61 -8.82 -20.87
CA VAL A 199 -12.62 -9.28 -19.48
C VAL A 199 -11.41 -8.74 -18.73
N LEU A 200 -10.21 -8.84 -19.33
CA LEU A 200 -8.98 -8.34 -18.73
C LEU A 200 -9.02 -6.82 -18.49
N VAL A 201 -9.55 -6.06 -19.44
CA VAL A 201 -9.68 -4.59 -19.34
C VAL A 201 -10.73 -4.20 -18.31
N ARG A 202 -11.88 -4.87 -18.27
CA ARG A 202 -12.93 -4.62 -17.27
C ARG A 202 -12.41 -4.89 -15.85
N ASP A 203 -11.78 -6.04 -15.66
CA ASP A 203 -11.19 -6.43 -14.38
C ASP A 203 -10.11 -5.42 -13.96
N SER A 204 -9.23 -5.04 -14.90
CA SER A 204 -8.21 -4.01 -14.67
C SER A 204 -8.81 -2.69 -14.21
N VAL A 205 -9.88 -2.20 -14.84
CA VAL A 205 -10.59 -0.96 -14.46
C VAL A 205 -11.18 -1.05 -13.06
N SER A 206 -11.81 -2.17 -12.71
CA SER A 206 -12.34 -2.39 -11.36
C SER A 206 -11.27 -2.25 -10.28
N TYR A 207 -10.05 -2.76 -10.52
CA TYR A 207 -8.94 -2.57 -9.59
C TYR A 207 -8.55 -1.09 -9.38
N PHE A 208 -8.56 -0.26 -10.42
CA PHE A 208 -8.26 1.17 -10.27
C PHE A 208 -9.25 1.86 -9.32
N PHE A 209 -10.54 1.56 -9.45
CA PHE A 209 -11.56 2.13 -8.56
C PHE A 209 -11.44 1.62 -7.13
N LEU A 210 -11.17 0.33 -6.94
CA LEU A 210 -10.95 -0.23 -5.61
C LEU A 210 -9.76 0.44 -4.91
N ILE A 211 -8.65 0.65 -5.63
CA ILE A 211 -7.46 1.31 -5.08
C ILE A 211 -7.77 2.77 -4.71
N VAL A 212 -8.47 3.52 -5.57
CA VAL A 212 -8.90 4.90 -5.26
C VAL A 212 -9.78 4.94 -3.99
N ILE A 213 -10.70 3.99 -3.82
CA ILE A 213 -11.55 3.91 -2.62
C ILE A 213 -10.69 3.63 -1.39
N VAL A 214 -9.77 2.66 -1.47
CA VAL A 214 -8.86 2.32 -0.36
C VAL A 214 -7.97 3.50 0.01
N ALA A 215 -7.41 4.22 -0.97
CA ALA A 215 -6.60 5.41 -0.73
C ALA A 215 -7.42 6.54 -0.10
N ALA A 216 -8.67 6.76 -0.55
CA ALA A 216 -9.57 7.74 0.07
C ALA A 216 -9.89 7.39 1.53
N VAL A 217 -10.18 6.11 1.82
CA VAL A 217 -10.38 5.63 3.19
C VAL A 217 -9.12 5.83 4.04
N ASN A 218 -7.93 5.55 3.50
CA ASN A 218 -6.66 5.79 4.19
C ASN A 218 -6.46 7.27 4.52
N ILE A 219 -6.80 8.21 3.63
CA ILE A 219 -6.75 9.64 3.93
C ILE A 219 -7.65 9.97 5.11
N VAL A 220 -8.92 9.55 5.06
CA VAL A 220 -9.90 9.82 6.13
C VAL A 220 -9.40 9.25 7.45
N MET A 221 -8.91 8.00 7.45
CA MET A 221 -8.33 7.39 8.63
C MET A 221 -7.15 8.21 9.15
N TRP A 222 -6.21 8.66 8.31
CA TRP A 222 -5.07 9.45 8.74
C TRP A 222 -5.40 10.87 9.18
N THR A 223 -6.49 11.47 8.71
CA THR A 223 -6.92 12.81 9.15
C THR A 223 -7.67 12.77 10.48
N GLU A 224 -8.51 11.74 10.67
CA GLU A 224 -9.30 11.57 11.89
C GLU A 224 -8.48 10.93 13.03
N THR A 225 -7.51 10.05 12.69
CA THR A 225 -6.63 9.41 13.68
C THR A 225 -5.30 10.16 13.81
N VAL A 226 -5.17 10.93 14.89
CA VAL A 226 -3.93 11.69 15.18
C VAL A 226 -2.81 10.77 15.73
N VAL A 227 -3.17 9.57 16.19
CA VAL A 227 -2.26 8.58 16.78
C VAL A 227 -2.07 7.40 15.85
N THR A 228 -0.83 6.96 15.64
CA THR A 228 -0.54 5.62 15.10
C THR A 228 0.60 4.94 15.83
N PRO A 229 0.54 3.62 16.03
CA PRO A 229 -0.67 2.85 16.26
C PRO A 229 -0.60 2.07 17.56
N GLY A 230 -1.73 1.43 17.80
CA GLY A 230 -2.24 0.98 19.07
C GLY A 230 -3.26 2.00 19.59
N ASP A 231 -4.48 1.90 19.04
CA ASP A 231 -5.64 2.56 19.61
C ASP A 231 -5.91 1.98 20.99
N SER A 232 -5.29 2.57 21.99
CA SER A 232 -5.91 2.71 23.28
C SER A 232 -6.64 4.04 23.26
N ALA A 233 -7.94 3.98 22.97
CA ALA A 233 -8.87 4.98 23.42
C ALA A 233 -8.68 5.15 24.93
N VAL A 234 -7.88 6.12 25.33
CA VAL A 234 -7.92 6.66 26.68
C VAL A 234 -8.49 8.06 26.52
N LYS A 235 -9.65 8.23 27.16
CA LYS A 235 -10.43 9.47 27.21
C LYS A 235 -9.56 10.71 27.41
#